data_AF-A0A7C2RQV3-F1
#
_entry.id   AF-A0A7C2RQV3-F1
#
_cell.length_a   1.000
_cell.length_b   1.000
_cell.length_c   1.000
_cell.angle_alpha   90.00
_cell.angle_beta   90.00
_cell.angle_gamma   90.00
#
_symmetry.space_group_name_H-M   'P 1'
#
loop_
_entity.id
_entity.type
_entity.pdbx_description
1 polymer ?
#
loop_
_entity_poly.entity_id
_entity_poly.type
_entity_poly.pdbx_seq_one_letter_code
_entity_poly.pdbx_strand_id
1 'polypeptide(L)'
;MKRRFLLLPLLKTLEGVSYRLFGGIAPKFLSGVFEFKEHLSRAGIKIYPETYISLMFLIATLTIPVSVISLVLIYFTQFIPLVFLVPMPIYVMIGFMIVPSSRSSERASALEREMPFAATYVTVMASGGIPPYMSFKRLTEVELLPATRKESRGLIRDVEIFGVDPLSALEKAAKYNPLDIFRDFLS
;
A
#
# COMPACT_ATOMS: atom_id res chain seq x y z
N MET A 1 -18.73 -11.38 2.30
CA MET A 1 -18.02 -10.74 3.44
C MET A 1 -17.37 -11.72 4.45
N LYS A 2 -17.72 -13.03 4.48
CA LYS A 2 -17.16 -14.02 5.45
C LYS A 2 -15.75 -14.57 5.16
N ARG A 3 -15.22 -14.50 3.92
CA ARG A 3 -13.90 -15.06 3.58
C ARG A 3 -12.68 -14.27 4.08
N ARG A 4 -12.85 -12.98 4.42
CA ARG A 4 -11.74 -12.10 4.84
C ARG A 4 -11.26 -12.35 6.28
N PHE A 5 -12.13 -12.91 7.14
CA PHE A 5 -11.85 -13.09 8.57
C PHE A 5 -10.99 -14.33 8.88
N LEU A 6 -11.09 -15.38 8.07
CA LEU A 6 -10.28 -16.61 8.23
C LEU A 6 -8.84 -16.45 7.73
N LEU A 7 -8.58 -15.48 6.85
CA LEU A 7 -7.25 -15.22 6.30
C LEU A 7 -6.36 -14.41 7.24
N LEU A 8 -6.93 -13.61 8.15
CA LEU A 8 -6.19 -12.78 9.10
C LEU A 8 -5.28 -13.57 10.07
N PRO A 9 -5.74 -14.67 10.71
CA PRO A 9 -4.86 -15.47 11.56
C PRO A 9 -3.78 -16.21 10.77
N LEU A 10 -4.11 -16.71 9.57
CA LEU A 10 -3.16 -17.39 8.67
C LEU A 10 -2.11 -16.43 8.11
N LEU A 11 -2.48 -15.20 7.76
CA LEU A 11 -1.51 -14.18 7.34
C LEU A 11 -0.55 -13.86 8.47
N LYS A 12 -1.04 -13.70 9.71
CA LYS A 12 -0.18 -13.39 10.86
C LYS A 12 0.79 -14.52 11.19
N THR A 13 0.37 -15.78 11.08
CA THR A 13 1.30 -16.93 11.24
C THR A 13 2.28 -17.03 10.09
N LEU A 14 1.86 -16.77 8.85
CA LEU A 14 2.75 -16.72 7.68
C LEU A 14 3.77 -15.57 7.76
N GLU A 15 3.37 -14.39 8.25
CA GLU A 15 4.26 -13.25 8.52
C GLU A 15 5.30 -13.57 9.59
N GLY A 16 4.89 -14.27 10.65
CA GLY A 16 5.82 -14.71 11.71
C GLY A 16 6.80 -15.77 11.24
N VAL A 17 6.35 -16.75 10.44
CA VAL A 17 7.20 -17.80 9.88
C VAL A 17 8.16 -17.23 8.83
N SER A 18 7.69 -16.34 7.95
CA SER A 18 8.51 -15.71 6.93
C SER A 18 9.62 -14.86 7.55
N TYR A 19 9.31 -14.07 8.57
CA TYR A 19 10.30 -13.22 9.23
C TYR A 19 11.36 -14.06 9.98
N ARG A 20 10.97 -15.19 10.59
CA ARG A 20 11.93 -16.09 11.26
C ARG A 20 12.87 -16.79 10.29
N LEU A 21 12.41 -17.14 9.08
CA LEU A 21 13.21 -17.82 8.07
C LEU A 21 14.07 -16.87 7.24
N PHE A 22 13.54 -15.70 6.88
CA PHE A 22 14.18 -14.79 5.92
C PHE A 22 14.57 -13.43 6.50
N GLY A 23 14.33 -13.17 7.79
CA GLY A 23 14.67 -11.90 8.45
C GLY A 23 16.16 -11.54 8.43
N GLY A 24 17.06 -12.51 8.21
CA GLY A 24 18.49 -12.25 8.02
C GLY A 24 18.90 -11.81 6.60
N ILE A 25 18.09 -12.14 5.57
CA ILE A 25 18.38 -11.88 4.14
C ILE A 25 17.54 -10.70 3.63
N ALA A 26 16.30 -10.58 4.12
CA ALA A 26 15.37 -9.50 3.79
C ALA A 26 15.97 -8.08 3.91
N PRO A 27 16.68 -7.69 4.99
CA PRO A 27 17.22 -6.33 5.10
C PRO A 27 18.35 -6.03 4.10
N LYS A 28 19.15 -7.03 3.68
CA LYS A 28 20.21 -6.85 2.68
C LYS A 28 19.66 -6.62 1.26
N PHE A 29 18.54 -7.27 0.94
CA PHE A 29 17.84 -7.02 -0.32
C PHE A 29 17.09 -5.68 -0.29
N LEU A 30 16.51 -5.30 0.86
CA LEU A 30 15.87 -4.01 1.08
C LEU A 30 16.82 -2.82 0.89
N SER A 31 18.07 -2.93 1.36
CA SER A 31 19.08 -1.89 1.15
C SER A 31 19.45 -1.67 -0.32
N GLY A 32 19.24 -2.67 -1.18
CA GLY A 32 19.42 -2.54 -2.63
C GLY A 32 18.22 -1.92 -3.36
N VAL A 33 17.04 -1.89 -2.72
CA VAL A 33 15.80 -1.31 -3.24
C VAL A 33 15.40 -0.13 -2.34
N PHE A 34 16.24 0.89 -2.35
CA PHE A 34 16.27 2.00 -1.38
C PHE A 34 14.94 2.80 -1.28
N GLU A 35 14.10 2.77 -2.32
CA GLU A 35 12.82 3.52 -2.37
C GLU A 35 11.59 2.70 -1.94
N PHE A 36 11.73 1.42 -1.61
CA PHE A 36 10.58 0.54 -1.35
C PHE A 36 9.75 0.94 -0.13
N LYS A 37 10.41 1.53 0.89
CA LYS A 37 9.76 2.04 2.11
C LYS A 37 8.82 3.20 1.81
N GLU A 38 9.21 4.08 0.88
CA GLU A 38 8.41 5.24 0.50
C GLU A 38 7.20 4.83 -0.33
N HIS A 39 7.37 3.88 -1.26
CA HIS A 39 6.24 3.30 -2.01
C HIS A 39 5.23 2.57 -1.11
N LEU A 40 5.70 1.81 -0.11
CA LEU A 40 4.79 1.16 0.86
C LEU A 40 4.00 2.17 1.70
N SER A 41 4.67 3.24 2.13
CA SER A 41 4.06 4.31 2.91
C SER A 41 2.99 5.05 2.10
N ARG A 42 3.32 5.45 0.86
CA ARG A 42 2.37 6.06 -0.09
C ARG A 42 1.21 5.12 -0.44
N ALA A 43 1.46 3.80 -0.53
CA ALA A 43 0.41 2.80 -0.74
C ALA A 43 -0.54 2.62 0.45
N GLY A 44 -0.16 3.10 1.65
CA GLY A 44 -0.93 2.94 2.89
C GLY A 44 -0.91 1.51 3.43
N ILE A 45 0.11 0.75 3.07
CA ILE A 45 0.32 -0.60 3.60
C ILE A 45 1.02 -0.46 4.95
N LYS A 46 0.31 -0.79 6.03
CA LYS A 46 0.82 -0.75 7.41
C LYS A 46 1.60 -2.03 7.78
N ILE A 47 2.45 -2.51 6.89
CA ILE A 47 3.30 -3.68 7.10
C ILE A 47 4.75 -3.20 7.06
N TYR A 48 5.58 -3.70 7.97
CA TYR A 48 7.01 -3.42 7.94
C TYR A 48 7.60 -3.91 6.61
N PRO A 49 8.35 -3.06 5.86
CA PRO A 49 8.92 -3.44 4.57
C PRO A 49 9.71 -4.75 4.63
N GLU A 50 10.39 -4.99 5.75
CA GLU A 50 11.17 -6.20 6.02
C GLU A 50 10.29 -7.45 6.04
N THR A 51 9.11 -7.36 6.66
CA THR A 51 8.11 -8.44 6.70
C THR A 51 7.51 -8.69 5.32
N TYR A 52 7.28 -7.62 4.55
CA TYR A 52 6.76 -7.74 3.18
C TYR A 52 7.73 -8.49 2.26
N ILE A 53 9.02 -8.14 2.32
CA ILE A 53 10.07 -8.81 1.55
C ILE A 53 10.29 -10.25 2.03
N SER A 54 10.24 -10.50 3.33
CA SER A 54 10.32 -11.87 3.87
C SER A 54 9.18 -12.75 3.34
N LEU A 55 7.97 -12.20 3.24
CA LEU A 55 6.82 -12.90 2.68
C LEU A 55 6.95 -13.12 1.16
N MET A 56 7.50 -12.15 0.42
CA MET A 56 7.85 -12.30 -0.99
C MET A 56 8.83 -13.46 -1.20
N PHE A 57 9.90 -13.55 -0.41
CA PHE A 57 10.85 -14.65 -0.49
C PHE A 57 10.22 -16.00 -0.14
N LEU A 58 9.39 -16.06 0.91
CA LEU A 58 8.70 -17.30 1.28
C LEU A 58 7.84 -17.84 0.13
N ILE A 59 7.06 -16.97 -0.52
CA ILE A 59 6.19 -17.38 -1.63
C ILE A 59 7.03 -17.75 -2.85
N ALA A 60 8.11 -17.02 -3.14
CA ALA A 60 9.03 -17.36 -4.22
C ALA A 60 9.67 -18.74 -4.01
N THR A 61 10.08 -19.07 -2.77
CA THR A 61 10.60 -20.40 -2.41
C THR A 61 9.54 -21.48 -2.60
N LEU A 62 8.28 -21.22 -2.23
CA LEU A 62 7.18 -22.17 -2.41
C LEU A 62 6.89 -22.48 -3.89
N THR A 63 7.22 -21.57 -4.81
CA THR A 63 7.08 -21.78 -6.26
C THR A 63 8.26 -22.51 -6.93
N ILE A 64 9.36 -22.78 -6.20
CA ILE A 64 10.52 -23.52 -6.75
C ILE A 64 10.14 -24.94 -7.20
N PRO A 65 9.39 -25.75 -6.42
CA PRO A 65 8.98 -27.09 -6.85
C PRO A 65 8.18 -27.08 -8.15
N VAL A 66 7.31 -26.07 -8.36
CA VAL A 66 6.54 -25.91 -9.61
C VAL A 66 7.46 -25.70 -10.81
N SER A 67 8.52 -24.93 -10.62
CA SER A 67 9.53 -24.68 -11.66
C SER A 67 10.33 -25.94 -12.00
N VAL A 68 10.69 -26.72 -10.97
CA VAL A 68 11.40 -28.00 -11.15
C VAL A 68 10.52 -29.03 -11.86
N ILE A 69 9.25 -29.16 -11.46
CA ILE A 69 8.28 -30.05 -12.11
C ILE A 69 8.09 -29.66 -13.57
N SER A 70 8.01 -28.36 -13.87
CA SER A 70 7.93 -27.87 -15.25
C SER A 70 9.12 -28.30 -16.09
N LEU A 71 10.34 -28.17 -15.55
CA LEU A 71 11.57 -28.56 -16.25
C LEU A 71 11.61 -30.06 -16.57
N VAL A 72 11.20 -30.90 -15.61
CA VAL A 72 11.13 -32.36 -15.78
C VAL A 72 10.10 -32.75 -16.84
N LEU A 73 8.93 -32.09 -16.86
CA LEU A 73 7.89 -32.33 -17.86
C LEU A 73 8.32 -31.92 -19.27
N ILE A 74 9.03 -30.79 -19.41
CA ILE A 74 9.59 -30.34 -20.71
C ILE A 74 10.54 -31.40 -21.26
N TYR A 75 11.41 -31.96 -20.41
CA TYR A 75 12.36 -32.99 -20.81
C TYR A 75 11.68 -34.25 -21.35
N PHE A 76 10.57 -34.69 -20.73
CA PHE A 76 9.91 -35.94 -21.10
C PHE A 76 8.90 -35.80 -22.25
N THR A 77 8.17 -34.68 -22.31
CA THR A 77 7.02 -34.52 -23.24
C THR A 77 7.29 -33.57 -24.41
N GLN A 78 8.45 -32.88 -24.42
CA GLN A 78 8.81 -31.84 -25.40
C GLN A 78 7.73 -30.75 -25.59
N PHE A 79 6.86 -30.56 -24.61
CA PHE A 79 5.75 -29.62 -24.68
C PHE A 79 6.25 -28.18 -24.40
N ILE A 80 6.54 -27.46 -25.48
CA ILE A 80 7.15 -26.11 -25.50
C ILE A 80 6.43 -25.06 -24.61
N PRO A 81 5.09 -25.03 -24.47
CA PRO A 81 4.41 -24.02 -23.65
C PRO A 81 4.81 -24.00 -22.16
N LEU A 82 5.33 -25.11 -21.61
CA LEU A 82 5.76 -25.20 -20.21
C LEU A 82 6.98 -24.32 -19.87
N VAL A 83 7.73 -23.87 -20.88
CA VAL A 83 8.90 -22.99 -20.69
C VAL A 83 8.52 -21.70 -19.95
N PHE A 84 7.30 -21.19 -20.17
CA PHE A 84 6.82 -19.99 -19.47
C PHE A 84 6.64 -20.19 -17.96
N LEU A 85 6.53 -21.43 -17.48
CA LEU A 85 6.35 -21.74 -16.07
C LEU A 85 7.68 -21.83 -15.30
N VAL A 86 8.82 -21.93 -16.01
CA VAL A 86 10.15 -22.08 -15.40
C VAL A 86 10.59 -20.84 -14.59
N PRO A 87 10.41 -19.60 -15.07
CA PRO A 87 10.78 -18.41 -14.29
C PRO A 87 9.69 -17.95 -13.30
N MET A 88 8.78 -18.84 -12.87
CA MET A 88 7.68 -18.49 -11.94
C MET A 88 8.10 -17.74 -10.66
N PRO A 89 9.17 -18.13 -9.94
CA PRO A 89 9.61 -17.41 -8.75
C PRO A 89 10.00 -15.95 -9.05
N ILE A 90 10.54 -15.69 -10.25
CA ILE A 90 10.90 -14.34 -10.71
C ILE A 90 9.62 -13.53 -10.99
N TYR A 91 8.62 -14.13 -11.63
CA TYR A 91 7.33 -13.46 -11.84
C TYR A 91 6.62 -13.11 -10.53
N VAL A 92 6.70 -13.98 -9.53
CA VAL A 92 6.19 -13.68 -8.19
C VAL A 92 6.91 -12.47 -7.59
N MET A 93 8.25 -12.43 -7.63
CA MET A 93 9.00 -11.29 -7.11
C MET A 93 8.64 -9.97 -7.80
N ILE A 94 8.55 -9.99 -9.13
CA ILE A 94 8.13 -8.81 -9.92
C ILE A 94 6.70 -8.39 -9.54
N GLY A 95 5.78 -9.34 -9.42
CA GLY A 95 4.40 -9.07 -9.01
C GLY A 95 4.33 -8.41 -7.63
N PHE A 96 5.08 -8.92 -6.65
CA PHE A 96 5.15 -8.32 -5.31
C PHE A 96 5.73 -6.91 -5.31
N MET A 97 6.63 -6.56 -6.23
CA MET A 97 7.12 -5.19 -6.37
C MET A 97 6.10 -4.24 -6.99
N ILE A 98 5.30 -4.72 -7.96
CA ILE A 98 4.32 -3.89 -8.68
C ILE A 98 3.07 -3.63 -7.83
N VAL A 99 2.64 -4.60 -7.03
CA VAL A 99 1.42 -4.50 -6.20
C VAL A 99 1.35 -3.24 -5.31
N PRO A 100 2.37 -2.86 -4.52
CA PRO A 100 2.31 -1.65 -3.71
C PRO A 100 2.19 -0.39 -4.57
N SER A 101 2.96 -0.29 -5.66
CA SER A 101 2.92 0.85 -6.58
C SER A 101 1.57 1.00 -7.27
N SER A 102 1.00 -0.12 -7.73
CA SER A 102 -0.34 -0.15 -8.34
C SER A 102 -1.41 0.34 -7.35
N ARG A 103 -1.35 -0.09 -6.09
CA ARG A 103 -2.30 0.37 -5.06
C ARG A 103 -2.11 1.84 -4.66
N SER A 104 -0.88 2.35 -4.60
CA SER A 104 -0.67 3.79 -4.36
C SER A 104 -1.22 4.61 -5.52
N SER A 105 -1.01 4.16 -6.76
CA SER A 105 -1.52 4.83 -7.96
C SER A 105 -3.05 4.83 -8.01
N GLU A 106 -3.69 3.70 -7.69
CA GLU A 106 -5.16 3.61 -7.62
C GLU A 106 -5.73 4.59 -6.56
N ARG A 107 -5.07 4.68 -5.39
CA ARG A 107 -5.45 5.65 -4.35
C ARG A 107 -5.25 7.10 -4.81
N ALA A 108 -4.11 7.42 -5.41
CA ALA A 108 -3.80 8.75 -5.91
C ALA A 108 -4.81 9.17 -6.98
N SER A 109 -5.07 8.31 -7.97
CA SER A 109 -6.00 8.57 -9.06
C SER A 109 -7.44 8.72 -8.57
N ALA A 110 -7.86 7.96 -7.55
CA ALA A 110 -9.17 8.15 -6.92
C ALA A 110 -9.28 9.51 -6.21
N LEU A 111 -8.24 9.91 -5.49
CA LEU A 111 -8.20 11.21 -4.82
C LEU A 111 -8.14 12.37 -5.81
N GLU A 112 -7.37 12.22 -6.89
CA GLU A 112 -7.20 13.24 -7.93
C GLU A 112 -8.51 13.61 -8.62
N ARG A 113 -9.38 12.62 -8.88
CA ARG A 113 -10.73 12.87 -9.41
C ARG A 113 -11.60 13.70 -8.47
N GLU A 114 -11.40 13.57 -7.16
CA GLU A 114 -12.18 14.24 -6.12
C GLU A 114 -11.57 15.58 -5.69
N MET A 115 -10.29 15.81 -6.00
CA MET A 115 -9.52 16.97 -5.54
C MET A 115 -10.12 18.34 -5.89
N PRO A 116 -10.56 18.61 -7.13
CA PRO A 116 -11.10 19.92 -7.48
C PRO A 116 -12.32 20.29 -6.62
N PHE A 117 -13.18 19.32 -6.32
CA PHE A 117 -14.34 19.53 -5.46
C PHE A 117 -13.96 19.73 -3.99
N ALA A 118 -13.07 18.87 -3.48
CA ALA A 118 -12.57 18.95 -2.12
C ALA A 118 -11.86 20.29 -1.84
N ALA A 119 -10.97 20.71 -2.75
CA ALA A 119 -10.25 21.97 -2.67
C ALA A 119 -11.22 23.15 -2.66
N THR A 120 -12.15 23.19 -3.64
CA THR A 120 -13.17 24.25 -3.70
C THR A 120 -13.97 24.33 -2.41
N TYR A 121 -14.43 23.20 -1.87
CA TYR A 121 -15.19 23.15 -0.63
C TYR A 121 -14.39 23.72 0.56
N VAL A 122 -13.12 23.29 0.70
CA VAL A 122 -12.25 23.76 1.78
C VAL A 122 -11.93 25.25 1.62
N THR A 123 -11.67 25.73 0.41
CA THR A 123 -11.40 27.15 0.12
C THR A 123 -12.61 28.03 0.42
N VAL A 124 -13.82 27.61 0.05
CA VAL A 124 -15.06 28.35 0.35
C VAL A 124 -15.27 28.42 1.87
N MET A 125 -15.09 27.31 2.58
CA MET A 125 -15.19 27.29 4.04
C MET A 125 -14.13 28.18 4.70
N ALA A 126 -12.88 28.14 4.21
CA ALA A 126 -11.79 28.98 4.69
C ALA A 126 -12.05 30.47 4.44
N SER A 127 -12.62 30.83 3.28
CA SER A 127 -13.04 32.21 3.00
C SER A 127 -14.13 32.70 3.95
N GLY A 128 -14.96 31.79 4.47
CA GLY A 128 -15.93 32.07 5.52
C GLY A 128 -15.35 32.04 6.95
N GLY A 129 -14.02 31.98 7.10
CA GLY A 129 -13.34 31.97 8.40
C GLY A 129 -13.32 30.60 9.10
N ILE A 130 -13.71 29.52 8.41
CA ILE A 130 -13.68 28.17 8.98
C ILE A 130 -12.28 27.57 8.79
N PRO A 131 -11.59 27.14 9.86
CA PRO A 131 -10.25 26.57 9.75
C PRO A 131 -10.20 25.32 8.85
N PRO A 132 -9.12 25.09 8.08
CA PRO A 132 -8.98 23.94 7.17
C PRO A 132 -9.26 22.59 7.84
N TYR A 133 -8.79 22.39 9.07
CA TYR A 133 -9.08 21.19 9.87
C TYR A 133 -10.59 20.91 10.00
N MET A 134 -11.38 21.94 10.29
CA MET A 134 -12.84 21.81 10.42
C MET A 134 -13.51 21.57 9.07
N SER A 135 -12.97 22.12 7.99
CA SER A 135 -13.43 21.84 6.62
C SER A 135 -13.22 20.36 6.26
N PHE A 136 -12.03 19.81 6.56
CA PHE A 136 -11.75 18.37 6.40
C PHE A 136 -12.60 17.50 7.32
N LYS A 137 -12.91 17.95 8.53
CA LYS A 137 -13.83 17.24 9.43
C LYS A 137 -15.20 17.05 8.79
N ARG A 138 -15.76 18.09 8.17
CA ARG A 138 -17.04 18.00 7.45
C ARG A 138 -16.96 17.10 6.21
N LEU A 139 -15.82 17.08 5.50
CA LEU A 139 -15.61 16.17 4.36
C LEU A 139 -15.67 14.68 4.75
N THR A 140 -15.50 14.32 6.03
CA THR A 140 -15.66 12.93 6.48
C THR A 140 -17.10 12.39 6.35
N GLU A 141 -18.07 13.28 6.25
CA GLU A 141 -19.51 12.99 6.16
C GLU A 141 -20.01 12.99 4.71
N VAL A 142 -19.27 13.54 3.76
CA VAL A 142 -19.69 13.65 2.35
C VAL A 142 -19.57 12.30 1.62
N GLU A 143 -20.68 11.74 1.15
CA GLU A 143 -20.73 10.41 0.50
C GLU A 143 -20.20 10.40 -0.93
N LEU A 144 -20.31 11.54 -1.60
CA LEU A 144 -19.93 11.71 -3.00
C LEU A 144 -18.40 11.70 -3.22
N LEU A 145 -17.60 11.89 -2.17
CA LEU A 145 -16.14 11.97 -2.22
C LEU A 145 -15.51 10.88 -1.34
N PRO A 146 -15.64 9.58 -1.70
CA PRO A 146 -15.17 8.48 -0.88
C PRO A 146 -13.65 8.46 -0.65
N ALA A 147 -12.83 8.88 -1.61
CA ALA A 147 -11.38 8.93 -1.47
C ALA A 147 -10.95 10.06 -0.52
N THR A 148 -11.44 11.29 -0.73
CA THR A 148 -11.19 12.43 0.14
C THR A 148 -11.72 12.18 1.55
N ARG A 149 -12.90 11.59 1.69
CA ARG A 149 -13.46 11.16 2.98
C ARG A 149 -12.51 10.23 3.72
N LYS A 150 -11.91 9.26 3.02
CA LYS A 150 -10.99 8.29 3.64
C LYS A 150 -9.74 8.97 4.18
N GLU A 151 -9.15 9.88 3.41
CA GLU A 151 -7.99 10.67 3.86
C GLU A 151 -8.36 11.60 5.02
N SER A 152 -9.51 12.29 4.91
CA SER A 152 -10.04 13.17 5.96
C SER A 152 -10.29 12.41 7.27
N ARG A 153 -10.85 11.19 7.22
CA ARG A 153 -11.02 10.35 8.42
C ARG A 153 -9.69 9.93 9.04
N GLY A 154 -8.63 9.80 8.24
CA GLY A 154 -7.27 9.59 8.72
C GLY A 154 -6.79 10.79 9.53
N LEU A 155 -6.95 11.98 8.97
CA LEU A 155 -6.62 13.26 9.63
C LEU A 155 -7.37 13.43 10.96
N ILE A 156 -8.70 13.29 10.96
CA ILE A 156 -9.52 13.47 12.16
C ILE A 156 -9.19 12.43 13.23
N ARG A 157 -8.87 11.19 12.84
CA ARG A 157 -8.41 10.17 13.79
C ARG A 157 -7.10 10.59 14.45
N ASP A 158 -6.14 11.13 13.70
CA ASP A 158 -4.86 11.57 14.26
C ASP A 158 -5.04 12.68 15.31
N VAL A 159 -6.00 13.58 15.09
CA VAL A 159 -6.28 14.66 16.05
C VAL A 159 -7.16 14.18 17.21
N GLU A 160 -8.35 13.63 16.94
CA GLU A 160 -9.35 13.34 17.98
C GLU A 160 -9.06 12.07 18.79
N ILE A 161 -8.40 11.08 18.17
CA ILE A 161 -8.12 9.81 18.85
C ILE A 161 -6.68 9.77 19.37
N PHE A 162 -5.72 10.24 18.58
CA PHE A 162 -4.30 10.21 18.97
C PHE A 162 -3.81 11.51 19.62
N GLY A 163 -4.63 12.55 19.69
CA GLY A 163 -4.29 13.81 20.36
C GLY A 163 -3.19 14.61 19.67
N VAL A 164 -2.94 14.34 18.38
CA VAL A 164 -1.96 15.10 17.59
C VAL A 164 -2.52 16.50 17.33
N ASP A 165 -1.68 17.52 17.38
CA ASP A 165 -2.15 18.87 17.07
C ASP A 165 -2.62 18.96 15.59
N PRO A 166 -3.66 19.77 15.30
CA PRO A 166 -4.25 19.82 13.95
C PRO A 166 -3.27 20.20 12.84
N LEU A 167 -2.28 21.03 13.14
CA LEU A 167 -1.30 21.49 12.16
C LEU A 167 -0.33 20.36 11.80
N SER A 168 0.27 19.71 12.80
CA SER A 168 1.12 18.52 12.60
C SER A 168 0.36 17.38 11.92
N ALA A 169 -0.93 17.22 12.22
CA ALA A 169 -1.75 16.21 11.55
C ALA A 169 -1.92 16.53 10.06
N LEU A 170 -2.12 17.80 9.69
CA LEU A 170 -2.19 18.25 8.30
C LEU A 170 -0.84 18.08 7.58
N GLU A 171 0.26 18.50 8.20
CA GLU A 171 1.62 18.29 7.66
C GLU A 171 1.93 16.81 7.45
N LYS A 172 1.55 15.96 8.41
CA LYS A 172 1.72 14.51 8.30
C LYS A 172 0.86 13.94 7.17
N ALA A 173 -0.39 14.39 7.04
CA ALA A 173 -1.26 14.00 5.94
C ALA A 173 -0.67 14.42 4.58
N ALA A 174 -0.10 15.63 4.46
CA ALA A 174 0.59 16.10 3.26
C ALA A 174 1.87 15.30 2.97
N LYS A 175 2.64 14.91 4.00
CA LYS A 175 3.90 14.19 3.81
C LYS A 175 3.71 12.76 3.26
N TYR A 176 2.66 12.07 3.70
CA TYR A 176 2.45 10.66 3.38
C TYR A 176 1.35 10.40 2.33
N ASN A 177 0.77 11.45 1.74
CA ASN A 177 -0.23 11.28 0.70
C ASN A 177 0.42 10.81 -0.62
N PRO A 178 -0.18 9.87 -1.36
CA PRO A 178 0.34 9.43 -2.65
C PRO A 178 0.12 10.44 -3.80
N LEU A 179 -0.75 11.44 -3.65
CA LEU A 179 -1.08 12.42 -4.69
C LEU A 179 -0.41 13.77 -4.43
N ASP A 180 0.50 14.20 -5.30
CA ASP A 180 1.26 15.45 -5.11
C ASP A 180 0.39 16.71 -5.02
N ILE A 181 -0.67 16.80 -5.83
CA ILE A 181 -1.63 17.93 -5.78
C ILE A 181 -2.28 18.06 -4.39
N PHE A 182 -2.55 16.95 -3.71
CA PHE A 182 -3.09 16.97 -2.35
C PHE A 182 -2.04 17.43 -1.34
N ARG A 183 -0.77 17.10 -1.56
CA ARG A 183 0.34 17.53 -0.69
C ARG A 183 0.52 19.04 -0.78
N ASP A 184 0.56 19.56 -1.99
CA ASP A 184 0.71 21.00 -2.27
C ASP A 184 -0.50 21.81 -1.77
N PHE A 185 -1.69 21.21 -1.74
CA PHE A 185 -2.89 21.86 -1.19
C PHE A 185 -2.87 21.97 0.35
N LEU A 186 -2.14 21.07 1.03
CA LEU A 186 -2.10 21.00 2.49
C LEU A 186 -0.86 21.62 3.13
N SER A 187 0.22 21.77 2.36
CA SER A 187 1.46 22.44 2.77
C SER A 187 1.30 23.94 2.84
#